data_AF-G5E3S1-F1
#
_entry.id   AF-G5E3S1-F1
#
_cell.length_a   1.000
_cell.length_b   1.000
_cell.length_c   1.000
_cell.angle_alpha   90.00
_cell.angle_beta   90.00
_cell.angle_gamma   90.00
#
_symmetry.space_group_name_H-M   'P 1'
#
loop_
_entity.id
_entity.type
_entity.pdbx_description
1 polymer ?
#
loop_
_entity_poly.entity_id
_entity_poly.type
_entity_poly.pdbx_seq_one_letter_code
_entity_poly.pdbx_strand_id
1 'polypeptide(L)'
;KVHVDHVSAVLDIDYAPTGKEFVSASFDKSIRIFPVQSGHSRDVYHTKRMQHVTCVRWSADNKYVLCDSDEMNIRIWKANASEKLGVVTPRERAAQNYNQKLKEKFQHHP
;
A
#
# COMPACT_ATOMS: atom_id res chain seq x y z
N LYS A 1 2.83 -16.31 9.36
CA LYS A 1 3.05 -15.13 10.24
C LYS A 1 1.72 -14.41 10.35
N VAL A 2 1.38 -13.84 11.50
CA VAL A 2 0.10 -13.13 11.67
C VAL A 2 0.36 -11.63 11.56
N HIS A 3 -0.48 -10.95 10.80
CA HIS A 3 -0.47 -9.49 10.67
C HIS A 3 -1.63 -8.93 11.48
N VAL A 4 -1.34 -7.98 12.37
CA VAL A 4 -2.31 -7.44 13.34
C VAL A 4 -2.37 -5.94 13.16
N ASP A 5 -3.58 -5.38 13.11
CA ASP A 5 -3.82 -3.92 13.02
C ASP A 5 -5.29 -3.58 12.74
N HIS A 6 -6.01 -4.45 12.03
CA HIS A 6 -7.43 -4.29 11.78
C HIS A 6 -8.25 -4.47 13.05
N VAL A 7 -9.32 -3.69 13.18
CA VAL A 7 -10.21 -3.68 14.35
C VAL A 7 -11.52 -4.43 14.06
N SER A 8 -11.71 -4.89 12.82
CA SER A 8 -12.86 -5.68 12.39
C SER A 8 -12.43 -6.75 11.37
N ALA A 9 -13.40 -7.54 10.89
CA ALA A 9 -13.15 -8.63 9.94
C ALA A 9 -12.39 -8.14 8.70
N VAL A 10 -11.41 -8.92 8.27
CA VAL A 10 -10.72 -8.75 6.99
C VAL A 10 -11.50 -9.56 5.96
N LEU A 11 -11.94 -8.90 4.89
CA LEU A 11 -12.83 -9.51 3.90
C LEU A 11 -12.10 -9.96 2.64
N ASP A 12 -11.06 -9.22 2.25
CA ASP A 12 -10.31 -9.52 1.03
C ASP A 12 -8.85 -9.11 1.16
N ILE A 13 -7.99 -9.76 0.40
CA ILE A 13 -6.54 -9.56 0.40
C ILE A 13 -6.03 -9.74 -1.03
N ASP A 14 -5.09 -8.90 -1.45
CA ASP A 14 -4.40 -9.05 -2.72
C ASP A 14 -2.89 -8.78 -2.59
N TYR A 15 -2.09 -9.50 -3.37
CA TYR A 15 -0.64 -9.35 -3.36
C TYR A 15 -0.19 -8.25 -4.31
N ALA A 16 0.84 -7.50 -3.88
CA ALA A 16 1.57 -6.67 -4.80
C ALA A 16 2.22 -7.55 -5.89
N PRO A 17 2.27 -7.13 -7.16
CA PRO A 17 2.98 -7.86 -8.23
C PRO A 17 4.46 -8.12 -7.92
N THR A 18 5.05 -7.33 -7.02
CA THR A 18 6.43 -7.50 -6.55
C THR A 18 6.59 -8.62 -5.53
N GLY A 19 5.49 -9.12 -4.93
CA GLY A 19 5.47 -10.15 -3.90
C GLY A 19 6.03 -9.73 -2.53
N LYS A 20 6.51 -8.48 -2.39
CA LYS A 20 7.10 -7.97 -1.15
C LYS A 20 6.06 -7.44 -0.16
N GLU A 21 4.91 -7.03 -0.68
CA GLU A 21 3.82 -6.41 0.06
C GLU A 21 2.50 -7.06 -0.35
N PHE A 22 1.49 -6.89 0.49
CA PHE A 22 0.11 -7.21 0.17
C PHE A 22 -0.80 -6.15 0.78
N VAL A 23 -2.01 -6.06 0.25
CA VAL A 23 -3.04 -5.14 0.72
C VAL A 23 -4.22 -5.93 1.25
N SER A 24 -4.86 -5.41 2.29
CA SER A 24 -6.07 -5.99 2.86
C SER A 24 -7.21 -4.96 2.94
N ALA A 25 -8.42 -5.44 2.70
CA ALA A 25 -9.67 -4.73 2.90
C ALA A 25 -10.36 -5.23 4.17
N SER A 26 -10.91 -4.30 4.96
CA SER A 26 -11.62 -4.64 6.19
C SER A 26 -12.95 -3.92 6.35
N PHE A 27 -13.82 -4.58 7.10
CA PHE A 27 -15.05 -4.02 7.61
C PHE A 27 -14.80 -2.84 8.60
N ASP A 28 -13.56 -2.58 9.03
CA ASP A 28 -13.21 -1.40 9.82
C ASP A 28 -13.13 -0.10 8.99
N LYS A 29 -13.52 -0.16 7.70
CA LYS A 29 -13.57 0.97 6.75
C LYS A 29 -12.18 1.47 6.36
N SER A 30 -11.16 0.62 6.53
CA SER A 30 -9.79 0.89 6.15
C SER A 30 -9.23 -0.14 5.19
N ILE A 31 -8.25 0.31 4.42
CA ILE A 31 -7.38 -0.54 3.62
C ILE A 31 -5.99 -0.39 4.20
N ARG A 32 -5.29 -1.50 4.35
CA ARG A 32 -3.94 -1.50 4.93
C ARG A 32 -2.97 -2.20 4.01
N ILE A 33 -1.77 -1.64 3.90
CA ILE A 33 -0.66 -2.24 3.16
C ILE A 33 0.32 -2.82 4.16
N PHE A 34 0.64 -4.09 3.97
CA PHE A 34 1.54 -4.84 4.83
C PHE A 34 2.78 -5.29 4.06
N PRO A 35 3.99 -5.04 4.58
CA PRO A 35 5.17 -5.78 4.19
C PRO A 35 5.03 -7.24 4.62
N VAL A 36 5.36 -8.19 3.73
CA VAL A 36 5.27 -9.64 4.04
C VAL A 36 6.11 -10.03 5.25
N GLN A 37 7.23 -9.33 5.46
CA GLN A 37 8.17 -9.59 6.56
C GLN A 37 7.81 -8.89 7.87
N SER A 38 6.95 -7.86 7.85
CA SER A 38 6.51 -7.14 9.05
C SER A 38 5.23 -7.75 9.62
N GLY A 39 4.94 -7.60 10.91
CA GLY A 39 3.64 -7.97 11.49
C GLY A 39 2.60 -6.84 11.47
N HIS A 40 3.02 -5.63 11.10
CA HIS A 40 2.19 -4.42 11.12
C HIS A 40 2.16 -3.74 9.75
N SER A 41 1.08 -3.00 9.52
CA SER A 41 0.86 -2.23 8.30
C SER A 41 1.83 -1.06 8.23
N ARG A 42 2.34 -0.77 7.04
CA ARG A 42 3.15 0.43 6.82
C ARG A 42 2.31 1.65 6.48
N ASP A 43 1.21 1.44 5.75
CA ASP A 43 0.30 2.49 5.29
C ASP A 43 -1.15 2.07 5.52
N VAL A 44 -1.99 3.05 5.83
CA VAL A 44 -3.44 2.89 6.05
C VAL A 44 -4.17 3.94 5.20
N TYR A 45 -5.11 3.48 4.39
CA TYR A 45 -5.99 4.34 3.60
C TYR A 45 -7.41 4.26 4.12
N HIS A 46 -7.96 5.42 4.47
CA HIS A 46 -9.35 5.60 4.81
C HIS A 46 -9.78 7.03 4.49
N THR A 47 -11.08 7.29 4.45
CA THR A 47 -11.63 8.64 4.28
C THR A 47 -12.84 8.79 5.17
N LYS A 48 -13.20 10.03 5.56
CA LYS A 48 -14.35 10.30 6.44
C LYS A 48 -15.67 9.68 5.95
N ARG A 49 -15.89 9.58 4.63
CA ARG A 49 -17.13 9.02 4.06
C ARG A 49 -17.07 7.51 3.79
N MET A 50 -15.87 6.95 3.73
CA MET A 50 -15.64 5.56 3.38
C MET A 50 -16.36 4.63 4.36
N GLN A 51 -17.10 3.66 3.81
CA GLN A 51 -17.81 2.64 4.58
C GLN A 51 -17.04 1.32 4.50
N HIS A 52 -17.69 0.21 4.86
CA HIS A 52 -17.07 -1.10 4.85
C HIS A 52 -16.45 -1.40 3.48
N VAL A 53 -15.28 -2.03 3.48
CA VAL A 53 -14.53 -2.37 2.28
C VAL A 53 -14.59 -3.87 2.12
N THR A 54 -15.12 -4.32 0.98
CA THR A 54 -15.41 -5.72 0.74
C THR A 54 -14.38 -6.39 -0.16
N CYS A 55 -13.77 -5.63 -1.06
CA CYS A 55 -12.78 -6.08 -2.03
C CYS A 55 -11.63 -5.09 -2.15
N VAL A 56 -10.45 -5.61 -2.47
CA VAL A 56 -9.27 -4.79 -2.79
C VAL A 56 -8.45 -5.43 -3.90
N ARG A 57 -7.90 -4.62 -4.80
CA ARG A 57 -7.00 -5.10 -5.86
C ARG A 57 -5.75 -4.26 -5.95
N TRP A 58 -4.62 -4.92 -6.15
CA TRP A 58 -3.37 -4.26 -6.47
C TRP A 58 -3.24 -4.15 -7.99
N SER A 59 -2.82 -2.97 -8.48
CA SER A 59 -2.60 -2.79 -9.91
C SER A 59 -1.36 -3.56 -10.38
N ALA A 60 -1.42 -4.13 -11.59
CA ALA A 60 -0.29 -4.91 -12.14
C ALA A 60 1.00 -4.09 -12.31
N ASP A 61 0.90 -2.76 -12.44
CA ASP A 61 2.04 -1.84 -12.50
C ASP A 61 2.63 -1.50 -11.11
N ASN A 62 2.10 -2.10 -10.04
CA ASN A 62 2.50 -1.91 -8.65
C ASN A 62 2.34 -0.48 -8.09
N LYS A 63 1.69 0.43 -8.81
CA LYS A 63 1.58 1.84 -8.41
C LYS A 63 0.31 2.18 -7.66
N TYR A 64 -0.74 1.38 -7.81
CA TYR A 64 -2.07 1.70 -7.32
C TYR A 64 -2.71 0.54 -6.59
N VAL A 65 -3.61 0.91 -5.70
CA VAL A 65 -4.51 0.01 -4.99
C VAL A 65 -5.93 0.49 -5.24
N LEU A 66 -6.80 -0.41 -5.65
CA LEU A 66 -8.22 -0.13 -5.89
C LEU A 66 -9.05 -0.79 -4.81
N CYS A 67 -10.11 -0.12 -4.40
CA CYS A 67 -11.06 -0.66 -3.43
C CYS A 67 -12.49 -0.29 -3.79
N ASP A 68 -13.41 -1.16 -3.42
CA ASP A 68 -14.82 -0.87 -3.35
C ASP A 68 -15.22 -0.39 -1.95
N SER A 69 -16.45 0.07 -1.80
CA SER A 69 -17.03 0.36 -0.50
C SER A 69 -18.55 0.30 -0.58
N ASP A 70 -19.20 -0.02 0.54
CA ASP A 70 -20.66 -0.03 0.67
C ASP A 70 -21.31 1.32 0.31
N GLU A 71 -20.56 2.42 0.30
CA GLU A 71 -21.02 3.73 -0.22
C GLU A 71 -21.14 3.79 -1.75
N MET A 72 -21.14 2.64 -2.43
CA MET A 72 -21.28 2.49 -3.90
C MET A 72 -20.18 3.20 -4.71
N ASN A 73 -19.06 3.56 -4.07
CA ASN A 73 -17.94 4.24 -4.73
C ASN A 73 -16.73 3.32 -4.80
N ILE A 74 -15.99 3.45 -5.90
CA ILE A 74 -14.67 2.85 -6.07
C ILE A 74 -13.63 3.95 -5.87
N ARG A 75 -12.59 3.64 -5.08
CA ARG A 75 -11.49 4.58 -4.83
C ARG A 75 -10.18 3.96 -5.30
N ILE A 76 -9.27 4.83 -5.73
CA ILE A 76 -7.93 4.46 -6.17
C ILE A 76 -6.93 5.20 -5.30
N TRP A 77 -6.04 4.44 -4.69
CA TRP A 77 -4.96 4.91 -3.85
C TRP A 77 -3.63 4.64 -4.53
N LYS A 78 -2.60 5.41 -4.17
CA LYS A 78 -1.24 5.03 -4.51
C LYS A 78 -0.84 3.85 -3.63
N ALA A 79 -0.08 2.92 -4.16
CA ALA A 79 0.57 1.88 -3.37
C ALA A 79 1.68 2.46 -2.47
N ASN A 80 2.27 3.60 -2.88
CA ASN A 80 3.24 4.34 -2.08
C ASN A 80 2.83 5.81 -2.00
N ALA A 81 2.39 6.25 -0.82
CA ALA A 81 1.93 7.62 -0.60
C ALA A 81 3.00 8.67 -0.92
N SER A 82 4.28 8.34 -0.65
CA SER A 82 5.41 9.24 -0.86
C SER A 82 5.82 9.40 -2.33
N GLU A 83 5.34 8.51 -3.21
CA GLU A 83 5.71 8.54 -4.62
C GLU A 83 5.02 9.70 -5.35
N LYS A 84 5.80 10.50 -6.07
CA LYS A 84 5.29 11.60 -6.89
C LYS A 84 4.60 11.04 -8.13
N LEU A 85 3.40 11.55 -8.43
CA LEU A 85 2.72 11.25 -9.69
C LEU A 85 3.23 12.20 -10.77
N GLY A 86 3.71 11.64 -11.88
CA GLY A 86 4.17 12.41 -13.04
C GLY A 86 5.24 11.69 -13.85
N VAL A 87 5.63 12.28 -14.98
CA VAL A 87 6.78 11.81 -15.75
C VAL A 87 8.03 12.10 -14.94
N VAL A 88 8.56 11.07 -14.28
CA VAL A 88 9.85 11.16 -13.59
C VAL A 88 10.92 11.34 -14.66
N THR A 89 11.61 12.47 -14.63
CA THR A 89 12.70 12.72 -15.58
C THR A 89 13.83 11.70 -15.36
N PRO A 90 14.63 11.35 -16.39
CA PRO A 90 15.74 10.40 -16.21
C PRO A 90 16.69 10.80 -15.09
N ARG A 91 16.93 12.10 -14.91
CA ARG A 91 17.76 12.66 -13.82
C ARG A 91 17.15 12.40 -12.44
N GLU A 92 15.85 12.64 -12.28
CA GLU A 92 15.16 12.37 -11.01
C GLU A 92 15.12 10.88 -10.69
N ARG A 93 14.90 10.02 -11.70
CA ARG A 93 14.92 8.56 -11.53
C ARG A 93 16.31 8.09 -11.08
N ALA A 94 17.38 8.60 -11.70
CA ALA A 94 18.75 8.28 -11.30
C ALA A 94 19.05 8.73 -9.87
N ALA A 95 18.62 9.94 -9.48
CA ALA A 95 18.78 10.45 -8.12
C ALA A 95 17.99 9.62 -7.08
N GLN A 96 16.76 9.23 -7.40
CA GLN A 96 15.95 8.36 -6.54
C GLN A 96 16.61 6.98 -6.34
N ASN A 97 17.05 6.35 -7.44
CA ASN A 97 17.74 5.06 -7.38
C ASN A 97 19.04 5.15 -6.57
N TYR A 98 19.81 6.23 -6.72
CA TYR A 98 21.01 6.46 -5.94
C TYR A 98 20.72 6.63 -4.45
N ASN A 99 19.72 7.45 -4.10
CA ASN A 99 19.31 7.66 -2.71
C ASN A 99 18.77 6.38 -2.07
N GLN A 100 18.03 5.56 -2.83
CA GLN A 100 17.52 4.29 -2.33
C GLN A 100 18.66 3.29 -2.04
N LYS A 101 19.64 3.18 -2.95
CA LYS A 101 20.86 2.38 -2.69
C LYS A 101 21.63 2.86 -1.47
N LEU A 102 21.73 4.18 -1.25
CA LEU A 102 22.37 4.71 -0.05
C LEU A 102 21.61 4.31 1.21
N LYS A 103 20.28 4.44 1.23
CA LYS A 103 19.46 4.01 2.37
C LYS A 103 19.64 2.54 2.67
N GLU A 104 19.60 1.67 1.66
CA GLU A 104 19.84 0.23 1.82
C GLU A 104 21.25 -0.05 2.34
N LYS A 105 22.27 0.63 1.81
CA LYS A 105 23.67 0.47 2.24
C LYS A 105 23.88 0.87 3.70
N PHE A 106 23.22 1.93 4.15
CA PHE A 106 23.39 2.49 5.50
C PHE A 106 22.29 2.09 6.48
N GLN A 107 21.36 1.19 6.11
CA GLN A 107 20.24 0.80 6.98
C GLN A 107 20.67 0.10 8.28
N HIS A 108 21.88 -0.45 8.31
CA HIS A 108 22.45 -1.16 9.46
C HIS A 108 23.60 -0.39 10.13
N HIS A 109 23.82 0.86 9.72
CA HIS A 109 24.83 1.69 10.36
C HIS A 109 24.28 2.22 11.70
N PRO A 110 25.03 2.11 12.81
CA PRO A 110 24.59 2.55 14.14
C PRO A 110 24.34 4.06 14.23
#